data_AF-A0AAU6C9J2-F1
#
_entry.id   AF-A0AAU6C9J2-F1
#
_cell.length_a   1.000
_cell.length_b   1.000
_cell.length_c   1.000
_cell.angle_alpha   90.00
_cell.angle_beta   90.00
_cell.angle_gamma   90.00
#
_symmetry.space_group_name_H-M   'P 1'
#
loop_
_entity.id
_entity.type
_entity.pdbx_description
1 polymer ?
#
loop_
_entity_poly.entity_id
_entity_poly.type
_entity_poly.pdbx_seq_one_letter_code
_entity_poly.pdbx_strand_id
1 'polypeptide(L)'
;MSGPAVPGRAEIVAILAAFGDRPPDQVPEGIDSMELAWLVHQIEQRYGGTVDDDALVRMSTVSGVLQVLGELRDEPGGDEHGADEHGADGHSETGRDEPGHDGAGAPGPGRERHDHA
;
A
#
# COMPACT_ATOMS: atom_id res chain seq x y z
N MET A 1 -6.24 7.37 29.87
CA MET A 1 -4.81 7.20 29.54
C MET A 1 -4.58 8.09 28.34
N SER A 2 -3.75 9.13 28.45
CA SER A 2 -3.52 10.06 27.33
C SER A 2 -3.03 9.27 26.13
N GLY A 3 -3.70 9.40 24.98
CA GLY A 3 -3.22 8.85 23.72
C GLY A 3 -1.79 9.33 23.46
N PRO A 4 -0.96 8.55 22.74
CA PRO A 4 0.43 8.91 22.51
C PRO A 4 0.47 10.31 21.89
N ALA A 5 1.16 11.24 22.58
CA ALA A 5 1.40 12.56 22.02
C ALA A 5 2.12 12.38 20.67
N VAL A 6 1.65 13.11 19.64
CA VAL A 6 2.24 13.04 18.29
C VAL A 6 3.75 13.19 18.39
N PRO A 7 4.52 12.33 17.69
CA PRO A 7 5.97 12.33 17.81
C PRO A 7 6.49 13.65 17.25
N GLY A 8 7.13 14.44 18.11
CA GLY A 8 7.83 15.65 17.69
C GLY A 8 9.14 15.30 16.95
N ARG A 9 9.84 16.33 16.46
CA ARG A 9 11.12 16.16 15.72
C ARG A 9 12.10 15.23 16.42
N ALA A 10 12.25 15.39 17.74
CA ALA A 10 13.16 14.58 18.54
C ALA A 10 12.82 13.09 18.52
N GLU A 11 11.53 12.74 18.50
CA GLU A 11 11.10 11.34 18.45
C GLU A 11 11.26 10.76 17.04
N ILE A 12 10.92 11.52 15.99
CA ILE A 12 11.20 11.10 14.60
C ILE A 12 12.69 10.85 14.38
N VAL A 13 13.54 11.74 14.87
CA VAL A 13 15.00 11.58 14.79
C VAL A 13 15.47 10.38 15.61
N ALA A 14 14.93 10.14 16.80
CA ALA A 14 15.28 8.97 17.61
C ALA A 14 14.87 7.64 16.95
N ILE A 15 13.72 7.63 16.27
CA ILE A 15 13.21 6.51 15.49
C ILE A 15 14.17 6.22 14.33
N LEU A 16 14.49 7.23 13.50
CA LEU A 16 15.44 7.08 12.39
C LEU A 16 16.85 6.69 12.84
N ALA A 17 17.32 7.24 13.96
CA ALA A 17 18.59 6.89 14.58
C ALA A 17 18.67 5.40 14.96
N ALA A 18 17.58 4.85 15.52
CA ALA A 18 17.49 3.44 15.89
C ALA A 18 17.53 2.51 14.67
N PHE A 19 16.90 2.90 13.55
CA PHE A 19 16.96 2.14 12.31
C PHE A 19 18.36 2.17 11.68
N GLY A 20 18.99 3.34 11.64
CA GLY A 20 20.31 3.54 11.04
C GLY A 20 21.50 3.14 11.91
N ASP A 21 21.27 2.57 13.10
CA ASP A 21 22.30 2.28 14.12
C ASP A 21 23.28 3.46 14.34
N ARG A 22 22.73 4.68 14.35
CA ARG A 22 23.52 5.93 14.40
C ARG A 22 22.97 6.86 15.47
N PRO A 23 23.79 7.76 16.04
CA PRO A 23 23.29 8.73 16.99
C PRO A 23 22.35 9.74 16.32
N PRO A 24 21.39 10.31 17.07
CA PRO A 24 20.40 11.26 16.55
C PRO A 24 21.01 12.53 15.92
N ASP A 25 22.20 12.94 16.38
CA ASP A 25 22.95 14.08 15.83
C ASP A 25 23.52 13.80 14.43
N GLN A 26 23.67 12.52 14.06
CA GLN A 26 24.13 12.09 12.74
C GLN A 26 22.97 11.70 11.81
N VAL A 27 21.71 11.95 12.19
CA VAL A 27 20.57 11.72 11.31
C VAL A 27 20.49 12.86 10.29
N PRO A 28 20.67 12.58 8.98
CA PRO A 28 20.49 13.59 7.95
C PRO A 28 19.04 14.07 7.90
N GLU A 29 18.84 15.28 7.38
CA GLU A 29 17.47 15.82 7.20
C GLU A 29 16.72 15.11 6.06
N GLY A 30 17.44 14.63 5.05
CA GLY A 30 16.90 13.76 4.01
C GLY A 30 16.76 12.33 4.52
N ILE A 31 15.64 11.71 4.20
CA ILE A 31 15.29 10.35 4.59
C ILE A 31 15.36 9.47 3.34
N ASP A 32 16.19 8.42 3.38
CA ASP A 32 16.26 7.44 2.30
C ASP A 32 14.96 6.62 2.22
N SER A 33 14.61 6.12 1.03
CA SER A 33 13.35 5.37 0.82
C SER A 33 13.16 4.17 1.75
N MET A 34 14.25 3.50 2.15
CA MET A 34 14.19 2.40 3.11
C MET A 34 13.84 2.89 4.53
N GLU A 35 14.48 3.97 4.96
CA GLU A 35 14.23 4.58 6.27
C GLU A 35 12.82 5.15 6.34
N LEU A 36 12.37 5.75 5.25
CA LEU A 36 11.02 6.26 5.08
C LEU A 36 9.98 5.14 5.18
N ALA A 37 10.18 4.03 4.45
CA ALA A 37 9.26 2.89 4.50
C ALA A 37 9.16 2.30 5.91
N TRP A 38 10.29 2.20 6.63
CA TRP A 38 10.30 1.74 8.00
C TRP A 38 9.62 2.73 8.97
N LEU A 39 9.88 4.02 8.80
CA LEU A 39 9.25 5.09 9.59
C LEU A 39 7.73 5.08 9.43
N VAL A 40 7.24 4.94 8.20
CA VAL A 40 5.81 4.86 7.87
C VAL A 40 5.20 3.64 8.54
N HIS A 41 5.80 2.46 8.37
CA HIS A 41 5.33 1.25 9.02
C HIS A 41 5.22 1.41 10.54
N GLN A 42 6.16 2.11 11.18
CA GLN A 42 6.07 2.41 12.62
C GLN A 42 4.96 3.39 12.97
N ILE A 43 4.73 4.41 12.15
CA ILE A 43 3.66 5.39 12.37
C ILE A 43 2.30 4.71 12.21
N GLU A 44 2.09 3.93 11.15
CA GLU A 44 0.85 3.19 10.89
C GLU A 44 0.54 2.21 12.03
N GLN A 45 1.54 1.43 12.48
CA GLN A 45 1.38 0.47 13.58
C GLN A 45 1.09 1.14 14.93
N ARG A 46 1.61 2.36 15.17
CA ARG A 46 1.55 3.02 16.48
C ARG A 46 0.39 3.99 16.63
N TYR A 47 -0.01 4.67 15.55
CA TYR A 47 -1.05 5.69 15.56
C TYR A 47 -2.32 5.25 14.83
N GLY A 48 -2.25 4.23 13.98
CA GLY A 48 -3.33 3.85 13.09
C GLY A 48 -3.49 4.87 11.95
N GLY A 49 -3.86 4.37 10.77
CA GLY A 49 -3.98 5.17 9.55
C GLY A 49 -3.13 4.59 8.41
N THR A 50 -3.40 5.05 7.20
CA THR A 50 -2.64 4.73 5.99
C THR A 50 -2.00 6.00 5.48
N VAL A 51 -0.72 5.95 5.13
CA VAL A 51 -0.03 7.07 4.48
C VAL A 51 -0.13 6.89 2.97
N ASP A 52 -0.69 7.88 2.28
CA ASP A 52 -0.80 7.88 0.82
C ASP A 52 0.57 8.14 0.15
N ASP A 53 0.74 7.67 -1.08
CA ASP A 53 1.96 7.86 -1.87
C ASP A 53 2.36 9.34 -2.02
N ASP A 54 1.40 10.25 -2.15
CA ASP A 54 1.66 11.68 -2.22
C ASP A 54 2.26 12.23 -0.91
N ALA A 55 1.80 11.69 0.23
CA ALA A 55 2.34 12.01 1.55
C ALA A 55 3.73 11.37 1.74
N LEU A 56 3.96 10.15 1.26
CA LEU A 56 5.26 9.49 1.28
C LEU A 56 6.34 10.34 0.58
N VAL A 57 6.04 10.91 -0.58
CA VAL A 57 6.99 11.78 -1.31
C VAL A 57 7.37 13.01 -0.48
N ARG A 58 6.40 13.64 0.20
CA ARG A 58 6.63 14.79 1.08
C ARG A 58 7.41 14.42 2.34
N MET A 59 7.24 13.20 2.83
CA MET A 59 7.96 12.63 3.98
C MET A 59 9.41 12.24 3.68
N SER A 60 9.95 12.53 2.49
CA SER A 60 11.38 12.34 2.17
C SER A 60 12.34 13.20 3.01
N THR A 61 11.82 14.06 3.90
CA THR A 61 12.60 14.83 4.87
C THR A 61 11.99 14.77 6.25
N VAL A 62 12.81 14.92 7.29
CA VAL A 62 12.35 14.99 8.69
C VAL A 62 11.33 16.13 8.88
N SER A 63 11.53 17.26 8.23
CA SER A 63 10.60 18.39 8.26
C SER A 63 9.27 18.07 7.57
N GLY A 64 9.31 17.38 6.42
CA GLY A 64 8.11 16.95 5.71
C GLY A 64 7.30 15.91 6.49
N VAL A 65 7.97 15.00 7.21
CA VAL A 65 7.31 14.08 8.16
C VAL A 65 6.52 14.83 9.23
N LEU A 66 7.11 15.87 9.82
CA LEU A 66 6.44 16.66 10.86
C LEU A 66 5.26 17.46 10.32
N GLN A 67 5.35 17.93 9.07
CA GLN A 67 4.25 18.62 8.41
C GLN A 67 3.07 17.68 8.21
N VAL A 68 3.29 16.51 7.60
CA VAL A 68 2.24 15.51 7.34
C VAL A 68 1.62 15.00 8.65
N LEU A 69 2.44 14.75 9.68
CA LEU A 69 1.94 14.38 11.02
C LEU A 69 1.14 15.51 11.69
N GLY A 70 1.45 16.77 11.38
CA GLY A 70 0.70 17.93 11.84
C GLY A 70 -0.66 18.05 11.14
N GLU A 71 -0.69 17.81 9.83
CA GLU A 71 -1.91 17.81 9.01
C GLU A 71 -2.87 16.69 9.44
N LEU A 72 -2.36 15.46 9.64
CA LEU A 72 -3.13 14.32 10.17
C LEU A 72 -3.78 14.59 11.53
N ARG A 73 -3.27 15.53 12.33
CA ARG A 73 -3.85 15.95 13.60
C ARG A 73 -4.92 17.04 13.42
N ASP A 74 -4.70 17.96 12.49
CA ASP A 74 -5.55 19.13 12.29
C ASP A 74 -6.87 18.79 11.60
N GLU A 75 -6.97 17.64 10.94
CA GLU A 75 -8.23 17.13 10.35
C GLU A 75 -9.14 16.50 11.43
N PRO A 76 -10.25 17.15 11.84
CA PRO A 76 -11.24 16.52 12.72
C PRO A 76 -12.13 15.57 11.90
N GLY A 77 -11.68 14.35 11.66
CA GLY A 77 -12.50 13.28 11.10
C GLY A 77 -12.23 13.01 9.64
N GLY A 78 -11.78 11.78 9.36
CA GLY A 78 -11.85 11.23 8.02
C GLY A 78 -13.29 10.89 7.68
N ASP A 79 -13.83 11.61 6.70
CA ASP A 79 -14.88 11.16 5.80
C ASP A 79 -14.72 12.01 4.54
N GLU A 80 -13.97 11.55 3.55
CA GLU A 80 -14.62 11.00 2.35
C GLU A 80 -13.68 10.15 1.49
N HIS A 81 -13.14 9.07 2.07
CA HIS A 81 -12.74 7.90 1.27
C HIS A 81 -14.01 7.16 0.80
N GLY A 82 -14.78 7.78 -0.10
CA GLY A 82 -15.50 7.05 -1.14
C GLY A 82 -14.56 7.05 -2.34
N ALA A 83 -13.98 5.95 -2.81
CA ALA A 83 -14.70 4.80 -3.33
C ALA A 83 -15.94 5.20 -4.13
N ASP A 84 -15.80 6.08 -5.12
CA ASP A 84 -16.60 6.01 -6.34
C ASP A 84 -16.00 5.00 -7.34
N GLU A 85 -15.69 3.80 -6.86
CA GLU A 85 -15.77 2.59 -7.68
C GLU A 85 -17.26 2.20 -7.81
N HIS A 86 -18.01 3.02 -8.55
CA HIS A 86 -19.39 2.72 -8.92
C HIS A 86 -19.61 2.94 -10.42
N GLY A 87 -19.63 1.83 -11.15
CA GLY A 87 -20.53 1.69 -12.29
C GLY A 87 -19.97 2.01 -13.67
N ALA A 88 -19.03 1.20 -14.14
CA ALA A 88 -19.04 0.80 -15.55
C ALA A 88 -19.12 -0.73 -15.69
N ASP A 89 -19.91 -1.37 -14.83
CA ASP A 89 -20.45 -2.72 -15.04
C ASP A 89 -21.60 -2.63 -16.05
N GLY A 90 -21.24 -2.31 -17.30
CA GLY A 90 -22.12 -2.43 -18.47
C GLY A 90 -21.91 -3.75 -19.20
N HIS A 91 -21.63 -4.85 -18.49
CA HIS A 91 -21.59 -6.20 -19.06
C HIS A 91 -22.77 -7.02 -18.55
N SER A 92 -23.90 -6.81 -19.22
CA SER A 92 -25.01 -7.77 -19.39
C SER A 92 -25.75 -7.26 -20.63
N GLU A 93 -25.60 -7.89 -21.79
CA GLU A 93 -26.40 -9.06 -22.09
C GLU A 93 -25.58 -10.08 -22.90
N THR A 94 -25.23 -11.18 -22.23
CA THR A 94 -24.91 -12.43 -22.89
C THR A 94 -26.16 -12.96 -23.58
N GLY A 95 -26.39 -12.54 -24.82
CA GLY A 95 -27.24 -13.23 -25.77
C GLY A 95 -26.61 -14.56 -26.14
N ARG A 96 -26.96 -15.61 -25.38
CA ARG A 96 -26.80 -17.00 -25.80
C ARG A 96 -27.77 -17.26 -26.95
N ASP A 97 -27.28 -17.34 -28.16
CA ASP A 97 -27.94 -18.08 -29.25
C ASP A 97 -26.92 -18.41 -30.34
N GLU A 98 -26.10 -19.44 -30.15
CA GLU A 98 -25.76 -20.40 -31.21
C GLU A 98 -25.39 -21.74 -30.53
N PRO A 99 -26.07 -22.82 -30.91
CA PRO A 99 -25.31 -23.85 -31.61
C PRO A 99 -26.05 -24.31 -32.86
N GLY A 100 -25.64 -23.78 -34.01
CA GLY A 100 -25.84 -24.42 -35.30
C GLY A 100 -24.88 -25.60 -35.44
N HIS A 101 -25.47 -26.76 -35.66
CA HIS A 101 -24.84 -28.07 -35.79
C HIS A 101 -24.20 -28.15 -37.19
N ASP A 102 -23.02 -28.76 -37.30
CA ASP A 102 -22.38 -29.41 -38.48
C ASP A 102 -20.86 -29.20 -38.34
N GLY A 103 -19.94 -30.16 -38.36
CA GLY A 103 -19.96 -31.58 -38.68
C GLY A 103 -18.50 -32.05 -38.71
N ALA A 104 -18.30 -33.36 -38.55
CA ALA A 104 -17.12 -34.13 -38.96
C ALA A 104 -15.71 -33.81 -38.36
N GLY A 105 -15.26 -34.69 -37.46
CA GLY A 105 -13.84 -34.86 -37.13
C GLY A 105 -13.63 -36.13 -36.30
N ALA A 106 -13.21 -37.20 -36.97
CA ALA A 106 -13.12 -38.56 -36.45
C ALA A 106 -12.20 -38.75 -35.22
N PRO A 107 -12.47 -39.75 -34.34
CA PRO A 107 -11.57 -40.13 -33.26
C PRO A 107 -10.43 -41.01 -33.80
N GLY A 108 -9.20 -40.47 -33.82
CA GLY A 108 -7.99 -41.28 -33.95
C GLY A 108 -7.52 -41.76 -32.57
N PRO A 109 -7.39 -43.08 -32.31
CA PRO A 109 -6.82 -43.56 -31.07
C PRO A 109 -5.29 -43.58 -31.15
N GLY A 110 -4.61 -42.86 -30.26
CA GLY A 110 -3.17 -42.99 -30.12
C GLY A 110 -2.59 -42.13 -29.02
N ARG A 111 -2.35 -42.73 -27.85
CA ARG A 111 -1.15 -42.51 -27.01
C ARG A 111 -1.17 -43.42 -25.78
N GLU A 112 -0.57 -44.58 -25.98
CA GLU A 112 0.56 -45.12 -25.19
C GLU A 112 0.78 -44.49 -23.81
N ARG A 113 0.57 -45.29 -22.76
CA ARG A 113 1.01 -45.00 -21.39
C ARG A 113 2.43 -45.53 -21.25
N HIS A 114 3.41 -44.64 -21.08
CA HIS A 114 4.72 -45.03 -20.59
C HIS A 114 4.67 -45.14 -19.06
N ASP A 115 5.07 -46.33 -18.60
CA ASP A 115 5.28 -46.75 -17.23
C ASP A 115 6.47 -45.99 -16.62
N HIS A 116 6.36 -45.60 -15.37
CA HIS A 116 7.38 -44.89 -14.59
C HIS A 116 8.23 -45.97 -13.91
N ALA A 117 9.52 -46.04 -14.26
CA ALA A 117 10.51 -46.84 -13.54
C ALA A 117 11.18 -46.02 -12.43
#